data_AF-A0ABD3WP74-F1
#
_entry.id   AF-A0ABD3WP74-F1
#
_cell.length_a   1.000
_cell.length_b   1.000
_cell.length_c   1.000
_cell.angle_alpha   90.00
_cell.angle_beta   90.00
_cell.angle_gamma   90.00
#
_symmetry.space_group_name_H-M   'P 1'
#
loop_
_entity.id
_entity.type
_entity.pdbx_description
1 polymer ?
#
loop_
_entity_poly.entity_id
_entity_poly.type
_entity_poly.pdbx_seq_one_letter_code
_entity_poly.pdbx_strand_id
1 'polypeptide(L)'
;MANADNAPVKNLYTEFMASEARKTLFKSPVVENDRLSDHFPSLCHMNRLQIEYDIEVSHKNLQRDLHEQRLKQLRNYLKSFEEDDWRYPSVEKILGFK
;
A
#
# COMPACT_ATOMS: atom_id res chain seq x y z
N MET A 1 -40.95 -44.66 3.30
CA MET A 1 -41.35 -43.61 4.28
C MET A 1 -40.08 -43.10 4.93
N ALA A 2 -40.01 -41.78 5.09
CA ALA A 2 -38.81 -40.96 5.17
C ALA A 2 -38.20 -40.82 6.58
N ASN A 3 -37.06 -40.10 6.61
CA ASN A 3 -36.40 -39.38 7.72
C ASN A 3 -35.24 -40.11 8.42
N ALA A 4 -34.12 -39.48 8.77
CA ALA A 4 -33.53 -38.19 8.44
C ALA A 4 -32.07 -38.20 8.93
N ASP A 5 -31.18 -37.61 8.14
CA ASP A 5 -30.01 -36.83 8.56
C ASP A 5 -29.16 -37.33 9.75
N ASN A 6 -28.22 -38.21 9.44
CA ASN A 6 -27.05 -38.44 10.28
C ASN A 6 -26.05 -37.28 10.09
N ALA A 7 -26.34 -36.13 10.70
CA ALA A 7 -25.40 -35.02 10.76
C ALA A 7 -24.33 -35.30 11.83
N PRO A 8 -23.02 -35.11 11.54
CA PRO A 8 -22.01 -35.26 12.56
C PRO A 8 -22.23 -34.16 13.59
N VAL A 9 -22.41 -34.54 14.86
CA VAL A 9 -22.41 -33.63 16.01
C VAL A 9 -21.03 -32.98 16.03
N LYS A 10 -20.90 -31.85 15.33
CA LYS A 10 -19.68 -31.05 15.33
C LYS A 10 -19.43 -30.69 16.78
N ASN A 11 -18.27 -31.14 17.24
CA ASN A 11 -17.88 -31.19 18.63
C ASN A 11 -17.66 -29.73 19.09
N LEU A 12 -18.72 -29.09 19.57
CA LEU A 12 -18.78 -27.66 19.93
C LEU A 12 -17.68 -27.25 20.91
N TYR A 13 -17.20 -28.21 21.71
CA TYR A 13 -16.13 -28.01 22.67
C TYR A 13 -14.78 -27.73 21.99
N THR A 14 -14.47 -28.40 20.89
CA THR A 14 -13.22 -28.20 20.16
C THR A 14 -13.21 -26.87 19.43
N GLU A 15 -14.36 -26.43 18.92
CA GLU A 15 -14.50 -25.14 18.24
C GLU A 15 -14.41 -23.97 19.23
N PHE A 16 -15.02 -24.10 20.40
CA PHE A 16 -14.89 -23.15 21.51
C PHE A 16 -13.44 -23.02 21.99
N MET A 17 -12.76 -24.14 22.23
CA MET A 17 -11.36 -24.15 22.66
C MET A 17 -10.40 -23.61 21.58
N ALA A 18 -10.66 -23.89 20.29
CA ALA A 18 -9.88 -23.34 19.19
C ALA A 18 -10.10 -21.82 18.99
N SER A 19 -11.27 -21.30 19.35
CA SER A 19 -11.55 -19.86 19.39
C SER A 19 -10.79 -19.19 20.54
N GLU A 20 -10.83 -19.76 21.75
CA GLU A 20 -10.10 -19.21 22.89
C GLU A 20 -8.58 -19.27 22.71
N ALA A 21 -8.05 -20.36 22.15
CA ALA A 21 -6.63 -20.48 21.81
C ALA A 21 -6.18 -19.45 20.75
N ARG A 22 -7.03 -19.14 19.77
CA ARG A 22 -6.74 -18.05 18.83
C ARG A 22 -6.75 -16.70 19.54
N LYS A 23 -7.76 -16.45 20.37
CA LYS A 23 -7.84 -15.19 21.13
C LYS A 23 -6.63 -15.00 22.03
N THR A 24 -6.04 -16.04 22.63
CA THR A 24 -4.83 -15.93 23.47
C THR A 24 -3.56 -15.66 22.68
N LEU A 25 -3.39 -16.29 21.50
CA LEU A 25 -2.22 -16.09 20.64
C LEU A 25 -2.18 -14.70 19.99
N PHE A 26 -3.34 -14.09 19.76
CA PHE A 26 -3.45 -12.75 19.17
C PHE A 26 -3.76 -11.65 20.20
N LYS A 27 -3.54 -11.90 21.51
CA LYS A 27 -3.59 -10.80 22.49
C LYS A 27 -2.38 -9.91 22.30
N SER A 28 -2.64 -8.62 22.06
CA SER A 28 -1.61 -7.60 22.17
C SER A 28 -0.99 -7.66 23.59
N PRO A 29 0.33 -7.52 23.75
CA PRO A 29 0.98 -7.60 25.05
C PRO A 29 0.31 -6.65 26.04
N VAL A 30 -0.20 -7.18 27.15
CA VAL A 30 -0.70 -6.36 28.25
C VAL A 30 0.52 -5.78 28.95
N VAL A 31 0.75 -4.48 28.77
CA VAL A 31 1.77 -3.73 29.51
C VAL A 31 1.22 -3.53 30.93
N GLU A 32 1.68 -4.33 31.89
CA GLU A 32 1.45 -4.07 33.32
C GLU A 32 2.16 -2.77 33.73
N ASN A 33 1.48 -1.62 33.61
CA ASN A 33 1.91 -0.36 34.20
C ASN A 33 0.77 0.66 34.27
N ASP A 34 -0.16 0.46 35.20
CA ASP A 34 -1.23 1.42 35.55
C ASP A 34 -0.73 2.74 36.18
N ARG A 35 0.60 2.96 36.21
CA ARG A 35 1.23 4.24 36.60
C ARG A 35 1.82 5.04 35.43
N LEU A 36 1.71 4.55 34.19
CA LEU A 36 2.11 5.28 32.97
C LEU A 36 0.91 5.79 32.15
N SER A 37 -0.30 5.65 32.69
CA SER A 37 -1.59 5.85 32.01
C SER A 37 -1.74 7.25 31.39
N ASP A 38 -1.15 8.29 31.99
CA ASP A 38 -1.24 9.65 31.44
C ASP A 38 -0.22 9.94 30.32
N HIS A 39 0.86 9.16 30.22
CA HIS A 39 1.93 9.36 29.23
C HIS A 39 1.80 8.46 28.00
N PHE A 40 1.14 7.31 28.14
CA PHE A 40 0.95 6.34 27.08
C PHE A 40 0.10 6.86 25.89
N PRO A 41 -1.01 7.57 26.11
CA PRO A 41 -1.81 8.17 25.04
C PRO A 41 -1.02 9.25 24.29
N SER A 42 -0.24 10.06 25.01
CA SER A 42 0.60 11.12 24.42
C SER A 42 1.73 10.54 23.58
N LEU A 43 2.41 9.49 24.04
CA LEU A 43 3.49 8.84 23.30
C LEU A 43 2.96 8.10 22.06
N CYS A 44 1.78 7.48 22.17
CA CYS A 44 1.06 6.89 21.03
C CYS A 44 0.65 7.97 20.00
N HIS A 45 0.18 9.13 20.47
CA HIS A 45 -0.19 10.26 19.60
C HIS A 45 1.02 10.86 18.86
N MET A 46 2.15 11.04 19.55
CA MET A 46 3.38 11.55 18.93
C MET A 46 3.94 10.57 17.89
N ASN A 47 3.92 9.27 18.18
CA ASN A 47 4.30 8.25 17.20
C ASN A 47 3.38 8.28 15.97
N ARG A 48 2.06 8.45 16.17
CA ARG A 48 1.10 8.58 15.07
C ARG A 48 1.40 9.81 14.19
N LEU A 49 1.63 10.97 14.80
CA LEU A 49 1.97 12.19 14.06
C LEU A 49 3.27 12.04 13.27
N GLN A 50 4.28 11.39 13.86
CA GLN A 50 5.54 11.12 13.18
C GLN A 50 5.33 10.21 11.97
N ILE A 51 4.55 9.14 12.11
CA ILE A 51 4.21 8.25 11.00
C ILE A 51 3.46 9.02 9.89
N GLU A 52 2.49 9.84 10.26
CA GLU A 52 1.73 10.65 9.28
C GLU A 52 2.64 11.60 8.50
N TYR A 53 3.55 12.27 9.21
CA TYR A 53 4.56 13.13 8.59
C TYR A 53 5.49 12.36 7.65
N ASP A 54 6.02 11.21 8.10
CA ASP A 54 6.92 10.38 7.30
C ASP A 54 6.22 9.87 6.03
N ILE A 55 4.94 9.50 6.13
CA ILE A 55 4.11 9.12 4.98
C ILE A 55 3.97 10.31 4.02
N GLU A 56 3.65 11.50 4.51
CA GLU A 56 3.47 12.68 3.66
C GLU A 56 4.77 13.06 2.92
N VAL A 57 5.89 13.05 3.63
CA VAL A 57 7.22 13.31 3.05
C VAL A 57 7.57 12.26 2.00
N SER A 58 7.38 10.98 2.33
CA SER A 58 7.62 9.86 1.41
C SER A 58 6.76 9.99 0.15
N HIS A 59 5.48 10.33 0.31
CA HIS A 59 4.56 10.54 -0.81
C HIS A 59 4.98 11.71 -1.71
N LYS A 60 5.36 12.85 -1.13
CA LYS A 60 5.87 14.00 -1.90
C LYS A 60 7.15 13.66 -2.68
N ASN A 61 8.07 12.94 -2.04
CA ASN A 61 9.30 12.49 -2.69
C ASN A 61 8.99 11.53 -3.85
N LEU A 62 8.11 10.55 -3.63
CA LEU A 62 7.69 9.62 -4.67
C LEU A 62 7.07 10.36 -5.88
N GLN A 63 6.21 11.34 -5.64
CA GLN A 63 5.60 12.13 -6.72
C GLN A 63 6.65 12.89 -7.54
N ARG A 64 7.64 13.50 -6.87
CA ARG A 64 8.75 14.18 -7.55
C ARG A 64 9.57 13.19 -8.38
N ASP A 65 9.96 12.07 -7.80
CA ASP A 65 10.81 11.09 -8.48
C ASP A 65 10.11 10.49 -9.71
N LEU A 66 8.79 10.23 -9.61
CA LEU A 66 7.97 9.75 -10.73
C LEU A 66 7.88 10.81 -11.85
N HIS A 67 7.74 12.09 -11.48
CA HIS A 67 7.79 13.18 -12.44
C HIS A 67 9.15 13.28 -13.15
N GLU A 68 10.25 13.19 -12.41
CA GLU A 68 11.61 13.21 -12.97
C GLU A 68 11.86 12.03 -13.90
N GLN A 69 11.40 10.82 -13.53
CA GLN A 69 11.46 9.65 -14.39
C GLN A 69 10.69 9.85 -15.70
N ARG A 70 9.47 10.40 -15.62
CA ARG A 70 8.67 10.72 -16.81
C ARG A 70 9.38 11.73 -17.71
N LEU A 71 9.98 12.79 -17.15
CA LEU A 71 10.76 13.75 -17.93
C LEU A 71 11.97 13.10 -18.60
N LYS A 72 12.65 12.20 -17.90
CA LYS A 72 13.77 11.44 -18.47
C LYS A 72 13.33 10.57 -19.64
N GLN A 73 12.19 9.89 -19.53
CA GLN A 73 11.59 9.11 -20.62
C GLN A 73 11.26 10.00 -21.83
N LEU A 74 10.60 11.15 -21.61
CA LEU A 74 10.27 12.09 -22.69
C LEU A 74 11.52 12.61 -23.42
N ARG A 75 12.58 12.93 -22.69
CA ARG A 75 13.86 13.32 -23.29
C ARG A 75 14.50 12.20 -24.10
N ASN A 76 14.37 10.95 -23.65
CA ASN A 76 14.86 9.80 -24.42
C ASN A 76 14.04 9.59 -25.69
N TYR A 77 12.72 9.78 -25.65
CA TYR A 77 11.89 9.71 -26.86
C TYR A 77 12.25 10.79 -27.87
N LEU A 78 12.56 12.01 -27.41
CA LEU A 78 13.02 13.07 -28.29
C LEU A 78 14.31 12.66 -29.03
N LYS A 79 15.27 12.06 -28.33
CA LYS A 79 16.50 11.52 -28.97
C LYS A 79 16.18 10.44 -29.99
N SER A 80 15.27 9.51 -29.68
CA SER A 80 14.88 8.48 -30.66
C SER A 80 14.19 9.08 -31.89
N PHE A 81 13.45 10.17 -31.74
CA PHE A 81 12.85 10.87 -32.88
C PHE A 81 13.89 11.55 -33.76
N GLU A 82 14.96 12.11 -33.19
CA GLU A 82 16.09 12.65 -33.95
C GLU A 82 16.83 11.54 -34.74
N GLU A 83 17.00 10.36 -34.14
CA GLU A 83 17.61 9.19 -34.79
C GLU A 83 16.74 8.64 -35.95
N ASP A 84 15.41 8.69 -35.80
CA ASP A 84 14.44 8.22 -36.80
C ASP A 84 13.98 9.31 -37.78
N ASP A 85 14.48 10.54 -37.67
CA ASP A 85 14.00 11.70 -38.45
C ASP A 85 14.16 11.50 -39.97
N TRP A 86 15.23 10.80 -40.39
CA TRP A 86 15.48 10.47 -41.80
C TRP A 86 14.42 9.56 -42.42
N ARG A 87 13.66 8.83 -41.60
CA ARG A 87 12.68 7.84 -42.06
C ARG A 87 11.38 8.51 -42.51
N TYR A 88 11.09 9.71 -42.04
CA TYR A 88 9.82 10.38 -42.26
C TYR A 88 10.00 11.68 -43.06
N PRO A 89 8.97 12.12 -43.80
CA PRO A 89 8.98 13.44 -44.43
C PRO A 89 9.09 14.55 -43.36
N SER A 90 9.80 15.63 -43.67
CA SER A 90 9.92 16.77 -42.76
C SER A 90 8.55 17.34 -42.37
N VAL A 91 8.46 17.85 -41.15
CA VAL A 91 7.23 18.44 -40.61
C VAL A 91 6.70 19.57 -41.51
N GLU A 92 7.59 20.37 -42.10
CA GLU A 92 7.26 21.45 -43.04
C GLU A 92 6.54 20.91 -44.29
N LYS A 93 7.04 19.80 -44.86
CA LYS A 93 6.44 19.15 -46.02
C LYS A 93 5.07 18.56 -45.70
N ILE A 94 4.88 18.04 -44.48
CA ILE A 94 3.59 17.51 -44.01
C ILE A 94 2.58 18.65 -43.81
N LEU A 95 3.03 19.78 -43.26
CA LEU A 95 2.19 20.95 -42.99
C LEU A 95 1.95 21.83 -44.24
N GLY A 96 2.61 21.53 -45.36
CA GLY A 96 2.45 22.27 -46.62
C GLY A 96 3.16 23.62 -46.65
N PHE A 97 4.11 23.84 -45.73
CA PHE A 97 5.03 24.97 -45.82
C PHE A 97 6.09 24.67 -46.89
N LYS A 98 6.46 25.72 -47.64
CA LYS A 98 7.45 25.64 -48.73
C LYS A 98 8.86 25.86 -48.22
#